data_AF-A0A4Q5X1R0-F1
#
_entry.id   AF-A0A4Q5X1R0-F1
#
_cell.length_a   1.000
_cell.length_b   1.000
_cell.length_c   1.000
_cell.angle_alpha   90.00
_cell.angle_beta   90.00
_cell.angle_gamma   90.00
#
_symmetry.space_group_name_H-M   'P 1'
#
loop_
_entity.id
_entity.type
_entity.pdbx_description
1 polymer ?
#
loop_
_entity_poly.entity_id
_entity_poly.type
_entity_poly.pdbx_seq_one_letter_code
_entity_poly.pdbx_strand_id
1 'polypeptide(L)'
;MSWLRFGLAPRSRWASLLLGVAIQLSAGAAWARSGGIAASGCTGCHSGGGQGSLTLTSAPATFNPGDRVELTLSVVGAFATGGVYLEAGDVGELQTVANMGLTKVSSGMVHNQPKPASGGSVQFKFAWVAPSKAGAVRFSVYAIGSNGNRNSSGDTPLEGEFDFVYGCTGKKFYLDGDSDGIGREDFSMLGCADAPPLAYVEPMGDCDDYRKTTFPGAKELCNMIDDNCDGRVDEEAVPVELWPDADGDGYYDARTEKTGEPKIGCAGLKNWAAEPGDCQPTNKAVNPGVEEVCNNLDDDCDGDVDERVRPTCGEGWCRRESPGCDLMYCSPGEPTTETCNFLDDDCDGEVDEDPNLCPQGQTCAAGSCMDSDQVILDPDGKPMPIAGSGNVSGSSGLAGGSGNTNAGVGGSGLSNTQESGCALGPRTSHGALAALALLMAGAARRRRRR
;
A
#
# COMPACT_ATOMS: atom_id res chain seq x y z
N MET A 1 31.55 70.43 10.83
CA MET A 1 31.25 71.38 11.92
C MET A 1 30.23 70.76 12.86
N SER A 2 30.05 71.27 14.08
CA SER A 2 29.28 70.60 15.16
C SER A 2 28.14 71.47 15.67
N TRP A 3 26.94 70.88 15.75
CA TRP A 3 25.79 71.26 16.58
C TRP A 3 24.90 70.00 16.71
N LEU A 4 24.08 69.76 17.74
CA LEU A 4 24.16 69.88 19.20
C LEU A 4 22.79 69.34 19.69
N ARG A 5 22.81 68.43 20.69
CA ARG A 5 21.72 67.94 21.59
C ARG A 5 20.31 68.53 21.39
N PHE A 6 19.24 67.72 21.42
CA PHE A 6 18.67 67.14 22.66
C PHE A 6 17.74 65.94 22.34
N GLY A 7 17.20 65.26 23.35
CA GLY A 7 16.22 64.19 23.14
C GLY A 7 15.34 63.90 24.37
N LEU A 8 14.23 63.20 24.14
CA LEU A 8 13.37 62.52 25.12
C LEU A 8 12.46 61.52 24.35
N ALA A 9 11.97 60.49 25.05
CA ALA A 9 11.17 59.37 24.50
C ALA A 9 9.81 59.30 25.25
N PRO A 10 8.96 58.24 25.14
CA PRO A 10 8.93 57.11 24.20
C PRO A 10 7.54 56.87 23.55
N ARG A 11 7.40 55.90 22.64
CA ARG A 11 6.10 55.22 22.37
C ARG A 11 6.22 53.70 22.20
N SER A 12 5.42 53.00 23.02
CA SER A 12 4.88 51.64 22.89
C SER A 12 5.63 50.62 22.02
N ARG A 13 6.31 49.66 22.68
CA ARG A 13 6.43 48.30 22.16
C ARG A 13 5.14 47.53 22.45
N TRP A 14 4.48 47.02 21.41
CA TRP A 14 3.60 45.86 21.54
C TRP A 14 4.31 44.69 20.85
N ALA A 15 4.78 43.73 21.65
CA ALA A 15 5.39 42.51 21.17
C ALA A 15 4.47 41.36 21.59
N SER A 16 3.70 40.83 20.64
CA SER A 16 2.79 39.71 20.88
C SER A 16 3.61 38.46 21.18
N LEU A 17 3.48 37.90 22.39
CA LEU A 17 3.94 36.55 22.68
C LEU A 17 3.01 35.56 21.96
N LEU A 18 3.39 35.15 20.75
CA LEU A 18 2.90 33.89 20.20
C LEU A 18 3.57 32.75 20.97
N LEU A 19 2.84 32.16 21.92
CA LEU A 19 3.27 30.99 22.66
C LEU A 19 3.15 29.76 21.75
N GLY A 20 4.05 29.63 20.78
CA GLY A 20 4.14 28.48 19.91
C GLY A 20 4.51 27.24 20.71
N VAL A 21 3.51 26.44 21.09
CA VAL A 21 3.71 25.10 21.64
C VAL A 21 4.19 24.21 20.51
N ALA A 22 5.50 24.22 20.27
CA ALA A 22 6.15 23.26 19.42
C ALA A 22 6.01 21.88 20.09
N ILE A 23 5.00 21.13 19.67
CA ILE A 23 4.92 19.69 19.96
C ILE A 23 6.08 19.06 19.20
N GLN A 24 7.23 18.96 19.86
CA GLN A 24 8.29 18.07 19.41
C GLN A 24 7.75 16.66 19.55
N LEU A 25 7.20 16.14 18.45
CA LEU A 25 7.14 14.71 18.19
C LEU A 25 8.58 14.22 18.17
N SER A 26 9.11 13.90 19.36
CA SER A 26 10.33 13.16 19.53
C SER A 26 10.06 11.75 19.00
N ALA A 27 10.26 11.57 17.70
CA ALA A 27 10.28 10.26 17.06
C ALA A 27 11.16 9.35 17.93
N GLY A 28 10.57 8.27 18.45
CA GLY A 28 11.24 7.40 19.38
C GLY A 28 12.41 6.75 18.68
N ALA A 29 13.63 7.24 18.94
CA ALA A 29 14.84 6.72 18.31
C ALA A 29 14.89 5.20 18.49
N ALA A 30 14.79 4.46 17.39
CA ALA A 30 14.73 3.02 17.43
C ALA A 30 16.11 2.46 17.81
N TRP A 31 16.11 1.39 18.62
CA TRP A 31 17.34 0.86 19.23
C TRP A 31 17.72 -0.47 18.59
N ALA A 32 18.95 -0.55 18.07
CA ALA A 32 19.56 -1.82 17.69
C ALA A 32 19.48 -2.84 18.84
N ARG A 33 18.98 -4.04 18.53
CA ARG A 33 18.90 -5.15 19.48
C ARG A 33 20.12 -6.04 19.33
N SER A 34 20.71 -6.47 20.45
CA SER A 34 21.92 -7.31 20.41
C SER A 34 21.69 -8.67 19.74
N GLY A 35 20.48 -9.24 19.83
CA GLY A 35 20.10 -10.47 19.12
C GLY A 35 19.50 -10.25 17.73
N GLY A 36 19.72 -9.08 17.13
CA GLY A 36 19.10 -8.65 15.88
C GLY A 36 17.59 -8.44 15.95
N ILE A 37 17.02 -8.11 14.79
CA ILE A 37 15.59 -7.94 14.50
C ILE A 37 15.39 -8.34 13.03
N ALA A 38 14.26 -8.92 12.66
CA ALA A 38 13.84 -9.00 11.26
C ALA A 38 13.26 -7.64 10.85
N ALA A 39 13.75 -7.07 9.74
CA ALA A 39 13.31 -5.78 9.22
C ALA A 39 13.67 -5.68 7.73
N SER A 40 12.72 -5.29 6.89
CA SER A 40 12.86 -5.06 5.45
C SER A 40 13.56 -3.73 5.10
N GLY A 41 14.47 -3.29 5.96
CA GLY A 41 15.20 -2.04 5.86
C GLY A 41 15.99 -1.75 7.14
N CYS A 42 17.10 -1.04 7.04
CA CYS A 42 17.89 -0.54 8.18
C CYS A 42 17.89 0.99 8.30
N THR A 43 17.46 1.67 7.23
CA THR A 43 17.28 3.13 7.17
C THR A 43 16.24 3.61 8.19
N GLY A 44 16.45 4.79 8.78
CA GLY A 44 15.55 5.38 9.79
C GLY A 44 15.79 4.84 11.20
N CYS A 45 16.00 3.53 11.35
CA CYS A 45 16.55 2.94 12.57
C CYS A 45 18.03 3.37 12.78
N HIS A 46 18.84 3.41 11.72
CA HIS A 46 20.24 3.90 11.73
C HIS A 46 20.48 5.01 10.69
N SER A 47 21.51 5.83 10.91
CA SER A 47 21.85 6.96 10.01
C SER A 47 23.30 7.45 10.09
N GLY A 48 23.80 8.00 8.98
CA GLY A 48 24.95 8.90 8.96
C GLY A 48 26.35 8.25 8.93
N GLY A 49 26.46 6.93 8.82
CA GLY A 49 27.75 6.26 8.66
C GLY A 49 28.23 6.19 7.21
N GLY A 50 29.33 6.90 6.91
CA GLY A 50 30.34 6.54 5.91
C GLY A 50 29.95 5.96 4.53
N GLN A 51 30.70 4.94 4.11
CA GLN A 51 30.60 4.22 2.84
C GLN A 51 30.89 2.75 3.10
N GLY A 52 30.22 1.85 2.39
CA GLY A 52 30.42 0.41 2.47
C GLY A 52 29.64 -0.32 1.39
N SER A 53 29.77 -1.65 1.38
CA SER A 53 29.02 -2.52 0.46
C SER A 53 28.76 -3.89 1.07
N LEU A 54 27.85 -4.64 0.46
CA LEU A 54 27.58 -6.03 0.79
C LEU A 54 28.15 -6.93 -0.31
N THR A 55 28.70 -8.08 0.07
CA THR A 55 29.02 -9.17 -0.87
C THR A 55 28.55 -10.50 -0.32
N LEU A 56 27.87 -11.29 -1.15
CA LEU A 56 27.51 -12.67 -0.85
C LEU A 56 28.29 -13.61 -1.77
N THR A 57 28.96 -14.60 -1.18
CA THR A 57 29.80 -15.56 -1.90
C THR A 57 29.47 -16.98 -1.45
N SER A 58 29.63 -17.96 -2.33
CA SER A 58 29.16 -19.34 -2.13
C SER A 58 30.24 -20.40 -2.34
N ALA A 59 30.10 -21.53 -1.63
CA ALA A 59 30.90 -22.73 -1.80
C ALA A 59 29.98 -23.98 -1.78
N PRO A 60 29.88 -24.74 -2.89
CA PRO A 60 30.44 -24.48 -4.22
C PRO A 60 29.88 -23.20 -4.86
N ALA A 61 30.53 -22.71 -5.92
CA ALA A 61 30.09 -21.51 -6.66
C ALA A 61 28.93 -21.80 -7.65
N THR A 62 28.67 -23.06 -7.96
CA THR A 62 27.59 -23.53 -8.85
C THR A 62 26.75 -24.56 -8.11
N PHE A 63 25.42 -24.43 -8.15
CA PHE A 63 24.50 -25.19 -7.31
C PHE A 63 23.71 -26.22 -8.14
N ASN A 64 23.44 -27.39 -7.57
CA ASN A 64 22.52 -28.39 -8.09
C ASN A 64 21.26 -28.45 -7.22
N PRO A 65 20.12 -28.97 -7.73
CA PRO A 65 18.93 -29.19 -6.91
C PRO A 65 19.24 -30.15 -5.75
N GLY A 66 18.85 -29.77 -4.53
CA GLY A 66 19.17 -30.51 -3.29
C GLY A 66 20.56 -30.28 -2.70
N ASP A 67 21.45 -29.48 -3.31
CA ASP A 67 22.77 -29.17 -2.73
C ASP A 67 22.63 -28.36 -1.42
N ARG A 68 23.42 -28.72 -0.41
CA ARG A 68 23.68 -27.86 0.76
C ARG A 68 24.90 -26.98 0.50
N VAL A 69 24.65 -25.75 0.09
CA VAL A 69 25.67 -24.72 -0.19
C VAL A 69 26.05 -24.01 1.12
N GLU A 70 27.32 -23.67 1.32
CA GLU A 70 27.71 -22.73 2.38
C GLU A 70 27.96 -21.34 1.80
N LEU A 71 27.32 -20.32 2.38
CA LEU A 71 27.39 -18.93 1.94
C LEU A 71 28.13 -18.07 2.96
N THR A 72 28.92 -17.12 2.46
CA THR A 72 29.66 -16.13 3.24
C THR A 72 29.21 -14.74 2.83
N LEU A 73 28.44 -14.10 3.72
CA LEU A 73 28.00 -12.71 3.62
C LEU A 73 29.05 -11.81 4.27
N SER A 74 29.52 -10.79 3.55
CA SER A 74 30.48 -9.80 4.07
C SER A 74 29.87 -8.40 4.02
N VAL A 75 29.83 -7.74 5.18
CA VAL A 75 29.57 -6.30 5.30
C VAL A 75 30.93 -5.60 5.21
N VAL A 76 31.23 -4.97 4.08
CA VAL A 76 32.56 -4.44 3.74
C VAL A 76 32.63 -2.95 4.02
N GLY A 77 33.63 -2.50 4.79
CA GLY A 77 33.81 -1.10 5.13
C GLY A 77 34.61 -0.87 6.42
N ALA A 78 34.84 0.39 6.76
CA ALA A 78 35.63 0.82 7.92
C ALA A 78 34.82 0.78 9.23
N PHE A 79 34.19 -0.35 9.53
CA PHE A 79 33.29 -0.55 10.66
C PHE A 79 34.00 -1.15 11.88
N ALA A 80 33.46 -0.92 13.08
CA ALA A 80 33.94 -1.56 14.31
C ALA A 80 33.21 -2.90 14.56
N THR A 81 31.90 -2.89 14.37
CA THR A 81 31.00 -4.04 14.50
C THR A 81 29.95 -4.01 13.39
N GLY A 82 29.32 -5.15 13.09
CA GLY A 82 28.18 -5.19 12.19
C GLY A 82 27.11 -6.18 12.62
N GLY A 83 25.92 -5.99 12.07
CA GLY A 83 24.76 -6.85 12.25
C GLY A 83 24.03 -7.03 10.92
N VAL A 84 23.31 -8.14 10.77
CA VAL A 84 22.53 -8.46 9.57
C VAL A 84 21.17 -9.07 9.93
N TYR A 85 20.22 -8.89 9.03
CA TYR A 85 19.06 -9.73 8.76
C TYR A 85 19.15 -10.19 7.29
N LEU A 86 18.73 -11.42 7.00
CA LEU A 86 18.65 -11.93 5.62
C LEU A 86 17.52 -12.96 5.49
N GLU A 87 16.95 -13.04 4.30
CA GLU A 87 15.86 -13.94 3.93
C GLU A 87 16.08 -14.51 2.52
N ALA A 88 15.21 -15.43 2.09
CA ALA A 88 15.39 -16.20 0.84
C ALA A 88 14.09 -16.39 0.02
N GLY A 89 13.07 -15.56 0.27
CA GLY A 89 11.79 -15.57 -0.48
C GLY A 89 11.07 -16.93 -0.52
N ASP A 90 11.07 -17.67 0.60
CA ASP A 90 10.57 -19.05 0.73
C ASP A 90 11.22 -20.10 -0.22
N VAL A 91 12.30 -19.76 -0.92
CA VAL A 91 13.04 -20.69 -1.78
C VAL A 91 14.13 -21.43 -0.98
N GLY A 92 13.91 -22.73 -0.75
CA GLY A 92 14.88 -23.62 -0.12
C GLY A 92 14.93 -23.52 1.41
N GLU A 93 15.96 -24.08 2.04
CA GLU A 93 16.07 -24.07 3.51
C GLU A 93 17.34 -23.36 4.01
N LEU A 94 17.17 -22.22 4.68
CA LEU A 94 18.23 -21.55 5.43
C LEU A 94 18.60 -22.35 6.70
N GLN A 95 19.87 -22.74 6.84
CA GLN A 95 20.43 -23.49 7.97
C GLN A 95 21.62 -22.76 8.63
N THR A 96 21.64 -22.70 9.97
CA THR A 96 22.73 -22.03 10.71
C THR A 96 24.02 -22.86 10.69
N VAL A 97 25.17 -22.21 10.48
CA VAL A 97 26.49 -22.85 10.66
C VAL A 97 27.01 -22.56 12.07
N ALA A 98 27.46 -23.61 12.77
CA ALA A 98 27.86 -23.53 14.18
C ALA A 98 28.93 -22.45 14.42
N ASN A 99 28.74 -21.63 15.46
CA ASN A 99 29.60 -20.52 15.87
C ASN A 99 29.76 -19.36 14.85
N MET A 100 29.04 -19.35 13.73
CA MET A 100 29.24 -18.33 12.67
C MET A 100 28.49 -17.01 12.88
N GLY A 101 27.58 -16.94 13.86
CA GLY A 101 27.00 -15.69 14.36
C GLY A 101 25.57 -15.38 13.90
N LEU A 102 24.84 -16.36 13.37
CA LEU A 102 23.45 -16.21 12.92
C LEU A 102 22.50 -17.14 13.71
N THR A 103 21.26 -16.69 13.86
CA THR A 103 20.12 -17.42 14.44
C THR A 103 18.97 -17.39 13.43
N LYS A 104 18.29 -18.54 13.22
CA LYS A 104 17.09 -18.63 12.38
C LYS A 104 15.88 -18.04 13.11
N VAL A 105 15.10 -17.22 12.41
CA VAL A 105 13.80 -16.65 12.82
C VAL A 105 12.72 -17.14 11.84
N SER A 106 11.45 -16.79 12.07
CA SER A 106 10.34 -17.25 11.22
C SER A 106 10.49 -16.84 9.75
N SER A 107 10.97 -15.62 9.48
CA SER A 107 11.10 -15.06 8.13
C SER A 107 12.49 -15.21 7.50
N GLY A 108 13.50 -15.72 8.23
CA GLY A 108 14.89 -15.72 7.74
C GLY A 108 15.93 -15.96 8.82
N MET A 109 17.01 -15.17 8.82
CA MET A 109 18.10 -15.22 9.79
C MET A 109 18.52 -13.84 10.28
N VAL A 110 18.75 -13.71 11.59
CA VAL A 110 19.33 -12.52 12.23
C VAL A 110 20.71 -12.82 12.82
N HIS A 111 21.54 -11.81 12.98
CA HIS A 111 22.77 -11.91 13.78
C HIS A 111 22.46 -12.17 15.26
N ASN A 112 23.21 -13.07 15.90
CA ASN A 112 22.98 -13.45 17.30
C ASN A 112 23.68 -12.54 18.33
N GLN A 113 24.71 -11.82 17.89
CA GLN A 113 25.39 -10.72 18.57
C GLN A 113 26.07 -9.83 17.51
N PRO A 114 26.24 -8.51 17.74
CA PRO A 114 26.98 -7.66 16.80
C PRO A 114 28.42 -8.17 16.67
N LYS A 115 28.82 -8.50 15.45
CA LYS A 115 30.07 -9.21 15.18
C LYS A 115 31.19 -8.19 14.89
N PRO A 116 32.37 -8.28 15.53
CA PRO A 116 33.46 -7.34 15.28
C PRO A 116 34.01 -7.47 13.86
N ALA A 117 34.45 -6.35 13.30
CA ALA A 117 35.10 -6.33 12.00
C ALA A 117 36.51 -6.95 12.07
N SER A 118 36.92 -7.62 10.99
CA SER A 118 38.26 -8.15 10.78
C SER A 118 38.66 -7.96 9.33
N GLY A 119 39.88 -7.47 9.07
CA GLY A 119 40.38 -7.23 7.72
C GLY A 119 39.54 -6.26 6.88
N GLY A 120 38.82 -5.31 7.50
CA GLY A 120 37.92 -4.38 6.79
C GLY A 120 36.55 -4.95 6.41
N SER A 121 36.13 -6.06 7.02
CA SER A 121 34.81 -6.65 6.80
C SER A 121 34.22 -7.27 8.07
N VAL A 122 32.89 -7.33 8.16
CA VAL A 122 32.16 -8.13 9.15
C VAL A 122 31.52 -9.31 8.41
N GLN A 123 31.97 -10.53 8.68
CA GLN A 123 31.57 -11.71 7.90
C GLN A 123 30.65 -12.65 8.67
N PHE A 124 29.51 -12.99 8.08
CA PHE A 124 28.56 -13.99 8.57
C PHE A 124 28.59 -15.22 7.64
N LYS A 125 28.35 -16.41 8.18
CA LYS A 125 28.16 -17.62 7.36
C LYS A 125 26.93 -18.39 7.78
N PHE A 126 26.22 -18.85 6.77
CA PHE A 126 25.08 -19.75 6.86
C PHE A 126 25.23 -20.83 5.79
N ALA A 127 24.36 -21.84 5.85
CA ALA A 127 24.17 -22.76 4.74
C ALA A 127 22.74 -22.61 4.22
N TRP A 128 22.55 -22.98 2.96
CA TRP A 128 21.26 -23.00 2.31
C TRP A 128 21.13 -24.31 1.54
N VAL A 129 19.99 -24.98 1.67
CA VAL A 129 19.66 -26.21 0.94
C VAL A 129 18.78 -25.85 -0.24
N ALA A 130 19.27 -26.13 -1.45
CA ALA A 130 18.52 -25.90 -2.67
C ALA A 130 17.27 -26.80 -2.76
N PRO A 131 16.13 -26.31 -3.28
CA PRO A 131 14.99 -27.15 -3.62
C PRO A 131 15.35 -28.32 -4.56
N SER A 132 14.49 -29.35 -4.59
CA SER A 132 14.70 -30.58 -5.35
C SER A 132 14.43 -30.50 -6.86
N LYS A 133 13.99 -29.34 -7.36
CA LYS A 133 13.86 -29.01 -8.78
C LYS A 133 14.88 -27.92 -9.12
N ALA A 134 15.21 -27.72 -10.39
CA ALA A 134 16.00 -26.54 -10.80
C ALA A 134 15.19 -25.24 -10.58
N GLY A 135 15.87 -24.11 -10.40
CA GLY A 135 15.25 -22.82 -10.12
C GLY A 135 16.25 -21.70 -9.84
N ALA A 136 15.74 -20.60 -9.27
CA ALA A 136 16.52 -19.46 -8.82
C ALA A 136 16.10 -19.04 -7.39
N VAL A 137 17.04 -18.46 -6.66
CA VAL A 137 16.84 -17.91 -5.30
C VAL A 137 17.40 -16.50 -5.24
N ARG A 138 16.64 -15.59 -4.62
CA ARG A 138 17.08 -14.25 -4.23
C ARG A 138 17.35 -14.24 -2.73
N PHE A 139 18.53 -13.79 -2.33
CA PHE A 139 18.81 -13.46 -0.94
C PHE A 139 18.71 -11.94 -0.74
N SER A 140 17.63 -11.49 -0.11
CA SER A 140 17.49 -10.10 0.34
C SER A 140 18.23 -9.93 1.67
N VAL A 141 19.13 -8.94 1.74
CA VAL A 141 20.03 -8.73 2.88
C VAL A 141 19.92 -7.30 3.37
N TYR A 142 19.65 -7.16 4.67
CA TYR A 142 19.54 -5.89 5.38
C TYR A 142 20.58 -5.85 6.49
N ALA A 143 21.47 -4.87 6.47
CA ALA A 143 22.71 -4.90 7.23
C ALA A 143 23.08 -3.53 7.82
N ILE A 144 23.86 -3.56 8.89
CA ILE A 144 24.39 -2.35 9.54
C ILE A 144 25.91 -2.49 9.70
N GLY A 145 26.65 -1.56 9.10
CA GLY A 145 28.05 -1.29 9.40
C GLY A 145 28.15 -0.24 10.51
N SER A 146 28.42 -0.65 11.75
CA SER A 146 28.38 0.25 12.91
C SER A 146 29.76 0.77 13.34
N ASN A 147 29.79 2.01 13.83
CA ASN A 147 31.03 2.66 14.31
C ASN A 147 31.43 2.22 15.74
N GLY A 148 30.57 1.51 16.46
CA GLY A 148 30.85 0.93 17.79
C GLY A 148 30.57 1.84 18.99
N ASN A 149 30.09 3.07 18.80
CA ASN A 149 29.75 4.01 19.89
C ASN A 149 28.50 3.60 20.72
N ARG A 150 27.75 2.58 20.28
CA ARG A 150 26.48 2.08 20.85
C ARG A 150 25.29 3.06 20.73
N ASN A 151 25.31 3.92 19.73
CA ASN A 151 24.23 4.81 19.31
C ASN A 151 24.00 4.59 17.80
N SER A 152 22.77 4.80 17.30
CA SER A 152 22.46 4.57 15.88
C SER A 152 22.90 5.70 14.94
N SER A 153 23.45 6.80 15.48
CA SER A 153 24.06 7.89 14.71
C SER A 153 25.53 7.63 14.38
N GLY A 154 25.88 7.82 13.10
CA GLY A 154 27.18 7.49 12.53
C GLY A 154 27.30 6.04 12.06
N ASP A 155 26.18 5.33 11.91
CA ASP A 155 26.12 3.94 11.45
C ASP A 155 25.60 3.86 10.01
N THR A 156 26.09 2.88 9.26
CA THR A 156 25.82 2.68 7.83
C THR A 156 24.74 1.61 7.66
N PRO A 157 23.47 1.97 7.39
CA PRO A 157 22.52 1.02 6.83
C PRO A 157 23.02 0.59 5.43
N LEU A 158 22.93 -0.69 5.13
CA LEU A 158 23.35 -1.31 3.88
C LEU A 158 22.31 -2.35 3.50
N GLU A 159 21.85 -2.32 2.27
CA GLU A 159 20.76 -3.14 1.77
C GLU A 159 21.18 -3.69 0.40
N GLY A 160 20.78 -4.91 0.05
CA GLY A 160 21.18 -5.53 -1.21
C GLY A 160 20.60 -6.91 -1.46
N GLU A 161 20.37 -7.20 -2.73
CA GLU A 161 19.80 -8.46 -3.22
C GLU A 161 20.88 -9.26 -3.94
N PHE A 162 20.88 -10.58 -3.78
CA PHE A 162 21.86 -11.48 -4.37
C PHE A 162 21.18 -12.72 -4.96
N ASP A 163 21.15 -12.81 -6.29
CA ASP A 163 20.47 -13.90 -6.99
C ASP A 163 21.42 -15.02 -7.41
N PHE A 164 20.95 -16.26 -7.28
CA PHE A 164 21.66 -17.45 -7.71
C PHE A 164 20.71 -18.42 -8.39
N VAL A 165 21.21 -19.14 -9.41
CA VAL A 165 20.52 -20.26 -10.05
C VAL A 165 21.08 -21.61 -9.63
N TYR A 166 20.23 -22.63 -9.63
CA TYR A 166 20.58 -24.00 -9.28
C TYR A 166 19.98 -24.98 -10.30
N GLY A 167 20.83 -25.84 -10.85
CA GLY A 167 20.43 -26.85 -11.84
C GLY A 167 20.02 -26.35 -13.23
N CYS A 168 20.23 -25.06 -13.56
CA CYS A 168 19.86 -24.47 -14.84
C CYS A 168 20.87 -23.39 -15.30
N THR A 169 20.80 -23.01 -16.58
CA THR A 169 21.51 -21.83 -17.09
C THR A 169 20.83 -20.57 -16.60
N GLY A 170 21.57 -19.66 -15.95
CA GLY A 170 21.04 -18.40 -15.46
C GLY A 170 20.86 -17.35 -16.55
N LYS A 171 19.77 -16.59 -16.47
CA LYS A 171 19.45 -15.47 -17.36
C LYS A 171 18.85 -14.33 -16.53
N LYS A 172 19.15 -13.08 -16.90
CA LYS A 172 18.57 -11.89 -16.27
C LYS A 172 17.19 -11.64 -16.88
N PHE A 173 16.20 -11.39 -16.02
CA PHE A 173 14.84 -10.99 -16.38
C PHE A 173 14.46 -9.71 -15.61
N TYR A 174 13.41 -9.04 -16.07
CA TYR A 174 12.95 -7.73 -15.63
C TYR A 174 11.47 -7.80 -15.24
N LEU A 175 11.05 -7.09 -14.19
CA LEU A 175 9.65 -7.05 -13.76
C LEU A 175 8.81 -6.44 -14.89
N ASP A 176 7.69 -7.10 -15.19
CA ASP A 176 6.67 -6.71 -16.17
C ASP A 176 5.36 -6.52 -15.39
N GLY A 177 5.22 -5.33 -14.79
CA GLY A 177 4.23 -5.02 -13.76
C GLY A 177 2.80 -4.98 -14.29
N ASP A 178 2.60 -4.48 -15.50
CA ASP A 178 1.28 -4.48 -16.14
C ASP A 178 1.02 -5.73 -17.00
N SER A 179 2.04 -6.43 -17.49
CA SER A 179 2.01 -7.60 -18.41
C SER A 179 1.84 -7.28 -19.90
N ASP A 180 2.67 -6.40 -20.49
CA ASP A 180 2.75 -6.20 -21.96
C ASP A 180 3.85 -7.07 -22.64
N GLY A 181 4.86 -7.48 -21.88
CA GLY A 181 5.99 -8.30 -22.35
C GLY A 181 7.35 -7.61 -22.37
N ILE A 182 7.44 -6.31 -22.06
CA ILE A 182 8.68 -5.58 -21.77
C ILE A 182 8.78 -5.31 -20.28
N GLY A 183 9.99 -5.39 -19.71
CA GLY A 183 10.20 -5.10 -18.29
C GLY A 183 11.08 -3.88 -18.01
N ARG A 184 10.89 -3.27 -16.84
CA ARG A 184 11.66 -2.10 -16.40
C ARG A 184 13.10 -2.45 -16.00
N GLU A 185 14.09 -1.67 -16.42
CA GLU A 185 15.52 -2.02 -16.22
C GLU A 185 15.94 -2.13 -14.75
N ASP A 186 15.39 -1.28 -13.88
CA ASP A 186 15.74 -1.15 -12.46
C ASP A 186 15.36 -2.38 -11.62
N PHE A 187 14.20 -3.00 -11.92
CA PHE A 187 13.65 -4.11 -11.12
C PHE A 187 13.90 -5.41 -11.86
N SER A 188 15.04 -6.03 -11.57
CA SER A 188 15.52 -7.19 -12.32
C SER A 188 16.06 -8.29 -11.43
N MET A 189 15.97 -9.53 -11.89
CA MET A 189 16.45 -10.70 -11.16
C MET A 189 17.06 -11.78 -12.07
N LEU A 190 17.90 -12.65 -11.50
CA LEU A 190 18.39 -13.84 -12.18
C LEU A 190 17.38 -14.99 -12.06
N GLY A 191 16.93 -15.53 -13.19
CA GLY A 191 16.07 -16.71 -13.29
C GLY A 191 16.71 -17.84 -14.10
N CYS A 192 16.01 -18.97 -14.25
CA CYS A 192 16.41 -20.01 -15.20
C CYS A 192 16.03 -19.60 -16.64
N ALA A 193 16.93 -19.79 -17.60
CA ALA A 193 16.70 -19.42 -18.99
C ALA A 193 15.44 -20.06 -19.61
N ASP A 194 15.15 -21.31 -19.26
CA ASP A 194 13.99 -22.07 -19.75
C ASP A 194 12.74 -21.96 -18.84
N ALA A 195 12.83 -21.20 -17.75
CA ALA A 195 11.75 -20.99 -16.78
C ALA A 195 11.91 -19.60 -16.11
N PRO A 196 11.38 -18.54 -16.75
CA PRO A 196 11.35 -17.20 -16.19
C PRO A 196 10.61 -17.15 -14.83
N PRO A 197 10.96 -16.21 -13.94
CA PRO A 197 10.17 -15.92 -12.75
C PRO A 197 8.75 -15.42 -13.12
N LEU A 198 7.78 -15.61 -12.23
CA LEU A 198 6.41 -15.14 -12.45
C LEU A 198 6.37 -13.59 -12.47
N ALA A 199 5.73 -13.01 -13.49
CA ALA A 199 5.72 -11.57 -13.78
C ALA A 199 7.11 -10.96 -14.10
N TYR A 200 8.05 -11.77 -14.61
CA TYR A 200 9.33 -11.28 -15.13
C TYR A 200 9.58 -11.75 -16.57
N VAL A 201 10.08 -10.85 -17.42
CA VAL A 201 10.32 -11.04 -18.86
C VAL A 201 11.77 -10.75 -19.24
N GLU A 202 12.18 -11.11 -20.47
CA GLU A 202 13.54 -10.87 -20.98
C GLU A 202 13.75 -9.50 -21.64
N PRO A 203 12.82 -8.99 -22.48
CA PRO A 203 12.94 -7.65 -23.03
C PRO A 203 12.97 -6.60 -21.91
N MET A 204 13.69 -5.51 -22.15
CA MET A 204 13.91 -4.47 -21.14
C MET A 204 13.80 -3.07 -21.75
N GLY A 205 13.52 -2.08 -20.91
CA GLY A 205 13.48 -0.67 -21.29
C GLY A 205 12.08 -0.04 -21.25
N ASP A 206 11.09 -0.75 -20.70
CA ASP A 206 9.80 -0.18 -20.33
C ASP A 206 10.00 1.09 -19.47
N CYS A 207 9.22 2.14 -19.81
CA CYS A 207 9.25 3.44 -19.17
C CYS A 207 8.02 3.75 -18.28
N ASP A 208 6.96 2.93 -18.31
CA ASP A 208 5.82 3.02 -17.41
C ASP A 208 5.10 1.66 -17.18
N ASP A 209 5.76 0.81 -16.38
CA ASP A 209 5.38 -0.47 -15.70
C ASP A 209 3.94 -0.60 -15.10
N TYR A 210 3.06 0.36 -15.38
CA TYR A 210 1.63 0.39 -15.03
C TYR A 210 0.71 0.55 -16.26
N ARG A 211 1.22 0.77 -17.48
CA ARG A 211 0.44 1.12 -18.68
C ARG A 211 0.95 0.41 -19.96
N LYS A 212 0.33 -0.74 -20.27
CA LYS A 212 0.44 -1.63 -21.45
C LYS A 212 0.57 -1.03 -22.86
N THR A 213 0.44 0.29 -23.00
CA THR A 213 0.56 1.02 -24.25
C THR A 213 1.86 1.81 -24.35
N THR A 214 2.66 1.84 -23.29
CA THR A 214 3.82 2.74 -23.12
C THR A 214 5.12 1.98 -22.92
N PHE A 215 5.68 1.45 -24.01
CA PHE A 215 6.86 0.59 -24.01
C PHE A 215 7.72 0.81 -25.27
N PRO A 216 9.01 0.43 -25.26
CA PRO A 216 9.93 0.53 -26.41
C PRO A 216 9.35 0.01 -27.74
N GLY A 217 9.01 0.93 -28.63
CA GLY A 217 8.43 0.61 -29.94
C GLY A 217 6.93 0.29 -29.93
N ALA A 218 6.20 0.73 -28.91
CA ALA A 218 4.76 0.93 -29.01
C ALA A 218 4.41 1.94 -30.11
N LYS A 219 3.11 2.19 -30.31
CA LYS A 219 2.63 3.13 -31.34
C LYS A 219 2.00 4.34 -30.66
N GLU A 220 2.63 5.49 -30.83
CA GLU A 220 2.16 6.78 -30.30
C GLU A 220 0.64 6.94 -30.44
N LEU A 221 0.00 7.16 -29.28
CA LEU A 221 -1.32 7.73 -29.22
C LEU A 221 -1.19 9.25 -29.26
N CYS A 222 -2.20 9.97 -28.79
CA CYS A 222 -2.36 11.41 -29.02
C CYS A 222 -2.81 12.03 -27.69
N ASN A 223 -2.04 11.74 -26.65
CA ASN A 223 -2.38 11.70 -25.23
C ASN A 223 -1.41 12.51 -24.34
N MET A 224 -0.40 13.17 -24.92
CA MET A 224 0.69 13.87 -24.22
C MET A 224 1.66 12.95 -23.44
N ILE A 225 1.83 11.70 -23.88
CA ILE A 225 2.72 10.70 -23.29
C ILE A 225 3.78 10.28 -24.33
N ASP A 226 4.98 9.94 -23.85
CA ASP A 226 6.01 9.21 -24.61
C ASP A 226 5.62 7.73 -24.63
N ASP A 227 4.71 7.30 -25.53
CA ASP A 227 4.23 5.92 -25.54
C ASP A 227 5.32 4.94 -26.03
N ASN A 228 6.22 5.35 -26.94
CA ASN A 228 7.25 4.48 -27.50
C ASN A 228 8.61 4.51 -26.78
N CYS A 229 8.76 5.34 -25.73
CA CYS A 229 9.95 5.54 -24.90
C CYS A 229 11.19 6.08 -25.68
N ASP A 230 11.01 6.94 -26.69
CA ASP A 230 12.08 7.57 -27.51
C ASP A 230 12.69 8.83 -26.84
N GLY A 231 11.98 9.44 -25.89
CA GLY A 231 12.29 10.75 -25.31
C GLY A 231 11.59 11.92 -26.02
N ARG A 232 10.50 11.64 -26.74
CA ARG A 232 9.58 12.59 -27.38
C ARG A 232 8.15 12.28 -26.92
N VAL A 233 7.15 12.95 -27.48
CA VAL A 233 5.75 12.90 -27.05
C VAL A 233 4.88 13.17 -28.27
N ASP A 234 3.91 12.28 -28.54
CA ASP A 234 2.96 12.36 -29.66
C ASP A 234 3.61 12.46 -31.07
N GLU A 235 4.87 12.02 -31.29
CA GLU A 235 5.48 12.09 -32.63
C GLU A 235 5.06 10.95 -33.57
N GLU A 236 4.68 11.27 -34.80
CA GLU A 236 4.03 10.30 -35.71
C GLU A 236 2.69 9.72 -35.18
N ALA A 237 2.20 10.23 -34.04
CA ALA A 237 0.84 10.04 -33.54
C ALA A 237 -0.20 10.26 -34.65
N VAL A 238 -1.31 9.52 -34.56
CA VAL A 238 -2.45 9.73 -35.48
C VAL A 238 -3.18 10.99 -35.02
N PRO A 239 -3.16 12.09 -35.79
CA PRO A 239 -3.73 13.35 -35.34
C PRO A 239 -5.25 13.30 -35.35
N VAL A 240 -5.85 13.97 -34.38
CA VAL A 240 -7.29 14.01 -34.13
C VAL A 240 -7.89 15.36 -34.58
N GLU A 241 -9.22 15.40 -34.72
CA GLU A 241 -9.95 16.66 -34.84
C GLU A 241 -10.04 17.32 -33.46
N LEU A 242 -9.49 18.52 -33.35
CA LEU A 242 -9.52 19.34 -32.16
C LEU A 242 -10.52 20.48 -32.33
N TRP A 243 -11.35 20.67 -31.30
CA TRP A 243 -12.37 21.71 -31.19
C TRP A 243 -12.00 22.70 -30.07
N PRO A 244 -12.56 23.92 -30.05
CA PRO A 244 -12.34 24.86 -28.96
C PRO A 244 -12.74 24.25 -27.62
N ASP A 245 -11.94 24.54 -26.59
CA ASP A 245 -12.17 24.18 -25.19
C ASP A 245 -11.97 25.46 -24.36
N ALA A 246 -13.02 25.89 -23.67
CA ALA A 246 -13.09 27.24 -23.09
C ALA A 246 -12.34 27.41 -21.77
N ASP A 247 -12.25 26.40 -20.91
CA ASP A 247 -11.61 26.50 -19.59
C ASP A 247 -10.31 25.70 -19.43
N GLY A 248 -10.03 24.75 -20.33
CA GLY A 248 -8.78 24.01 -20.42
C GLY A 248 -8.84 22.66 -19.72
N ASP A 249 -9.91 21.88 -19.86
CA ASP A 249 -10.05 20.56 -19.22
C ASP A 249 -9.66 19.34 -20.05
N GLY A 250 -9.81 19.42 -21.37
CA GLY A 250 -9.51 18.32 -22.29
C GLY A 250 -10.73 17.81 -23.06
N TYR A 251 -11.93 18.23 -22.66
CA TYR A 251 -13.20 17.98 -23.34
C TYR A 251 -13.75 19.25 -24.00
N TYR A 252 -14.75 19.12 -24.87
CA TYR A 252 -15.50 20.27 -25.43
C TYR A 252 -17.00 20.00 -25.46
N ASP A 253 -17.79 21.08 -25.36
CA ASP A 253 -19.25 20.96 -25.51
C ASP A 253 -19.61 20.75 -26.98
N ALA A 254 -19.90 19.49 -27.33
CA ALA A 254 -20.32 19.09 -28.67
C ALA A 254 -21.63 19.77 -29.16
N ARG A 255 -22.40 20.40 -28.26
CA ARG A 255 -23.67 21.11 -28.51
C ARG A 255 -23.45 22.60 -28.79
N THR A 256 -22.41 23.23 -28.22
CA THR A 256 -22.20 24.69 -28.30
C THR A 256 -20.84 25.13 -28.87
N GLU A 257 -19.77 24.36 -28.66
CA GLU A 257 -18.40 24.73 -29.06
C GLU A 257 -17.94 24.10 -30.37
N LYS A 258 -18.63 23.05 -30.84
CA LYS A 258 -18.37 22.36 -32.12
C LYS A 258 -18.75 23.22 -33.35
N THR A 259 -18.14 24.40 -33.48
CA THR A 259 -18.47 25.43 -34.46
C THR A 259 -17.22 25.93 -35.20
N GLY A 260 -17.30 25.99 -36.53
CA GLY A 260 -16.19 26.39 -37.40
C GLY A 260 -15.41 25.21 -38.00
N GLU A 261 -14.19 25.47 -38.44
CA GLU A 261 -13.25 24.46 -38.94
C GLU A 261 -12.43 23.91 -37.77
N PRO A 262 -12.32 22.58 -37.57
CA PRO A 262 -11.47 22.01 -36.53
C PRO A 262 -9.99 22.22 -36.82
N LYS A 263 -9.15 22.14 -35.79
CA LYS A 263 -7.70 21.94 -35.98
C LYS A 263 -7.42 20.45 -36.12
N ILE A 264 -6.39 20.12 -36.89
CA ILE A 264 -5.80 18.77 -36.93
C ILE A 264 -4.47 18.83 -36.18
N GLY A 265 -4.29 17.98 -35.18
CA GLY A 265 -3.12 17.96 -34.28
C GLY A 265 -3.28 16.90 -33.19
N CYS A 266 -2.59 17.07 -32.06
CA CYS A 266 -2.83 16.26 -30.85
C CYS A 266 -3.30 17.07 -29.65
N ALA A 267 -3.88 16.36 -28.67
CA ALA A 267 -4.36 16.92 -27.42
C ALA A 267 -3.23 17.67 -26.67
N GLY A 268 -3.60 18.58 -25.77
CA GLY A 268 -2.62 19.45 -25.09
C GLY A 268 -2.31 20.77 -25.81
N LEU A 269 -2.86 21.00 -27.01
CA LEU A 269 -2.99 22.36 -27.53
C LEU A 269 -3.92 23.15 -26.60
N LYS A 270 -3.35 23.99 -25.72
CA LYS A 270 -4.12 24.79 -24.75
C LYS A 270 -5.37 25.45 -25.36
N ASN A 271 -6.52 25.26 -24.70
CA ASN A 271 -7.86 25.70 -25.12
C ASN A 271 -8.40 24.96 -26.37
N TRP A 272 -7.96 23.71 -26.58
CA TRP A 272 -8.43 22.82 -27.64
C TRP A 272 -8.48 21.37 -27.17
N ALA A 273 -9.63 20.73 -27.37
CA ALA A 273 -9.95 19.38 -26.91
C ALA A 273 -10.26 18.43 -28.07
N ALA A 274 -10.00 17.13 -27.85
CA ALA A 274 -10.31 16.05 -28.79
C ALA A 274 -11.63 15.34 -28.44
N GLU A 275 -11.91 15.20 -27.14
CA GLU A 275 -13.02 14.40 -26.63
C GLU A 275 -14.29 15.25 -26.45
N PRO A 276 -15.45 14.83 -27.00
CA PRO A 276 -16.72 15.48 -26.74
C PRO A 276 -17.28 15.06 -25.38
N GLY A 277 -18.02 15.95 -24.72
CA GLY A 277 -18.94 15.54 -23.64
C GLY A 277 -19.11 16.54 -22.51
N ASP A 278 -18.24 17.55 -22.44
CA ASP A 278 -18.35 18.66 -21.49
C ASP A 278 -19.77 19.24 -21.46
N CYS A 279 -20.38 19.17 -20.28
CA CYS A 279 -21.73 19.63 -20.01
C CYS A 279 -21.76 21.08 -19.47
N GLN A 280 -20.64 21.62 -18.98
CA GLN A 280 -20.48 22.96 -18.39
C GLN A 280 -19.17 23.68 -18.84
N PRO A 281 -19.04 24.15 -20.11
CA PRO A 281 -17.81 24.71 -20.73
C PRO A 281 -17.33 26.08 -20.21
N THR A 282 -17.30 26.24 -18.89
CA THR A 282 -16.65 27.33 -18.14
C THR A 282 -16.21 26.86 -16.74
N ASN A 283 -16.30 25.56 -16.45
CA ASN A 283 -16.09 24.94 -15.15
C ASN A 283 -15.30 23.62 -15.26
N LYS A 284 -13.97 23.75 -15.38
CA LYS A 284 -12.89 22.72 -15.40
C LYS A 284 -12.93 21.62 -14.30
N ALA A 285 -13.97 21.56 -13.49
CA ALA A 285 -14.23 20.54 -12.49
C ALA A 285 -15.42 19.62 -12.87
N VAL A 286 -16.03 19.83 -14.04
CA VAL A 286 -17.22 19.11 -14.52
C VAL A 286 -16.99 18.62 -15.95
N ASN A 287 -16.75 17.33 -16.14
CA ASN A 287 -16.50 16.68 -17.44
C ASN A 287 -16.47 15.14 -17.32
N PRO A 288 -16.55 14.39 -18.44
CA PRO A 288 -16.44 12.91 -18.49
C PRO A 288 -15.15 12.25 -17.98
N GLY A 289 -14.31 12.96 -17.24
CA GLY A 289 -13.08 12.46 -16.63
C GLY A 289 -12.99 12.65 -15.10
N VAL A 290 -14.01 13.21 -14.44
CA VAL A 290 -14.04 13.37 -12.97
C VAL A 290 -14.84 12.26 -12.27
N GLU A 291 -14.72 12.20 -10.94
CA GLU A 291 -15.64 11.42 -10.09
C GLU A 291 -16.73 12.37 -9.57
N GLU A 292 -17.99 11.91 -9.57
CA GLU A 292 -19.13 12.63 -8.97
C GLU A 292 -18.85 13.11 -7.54
N VAL A 293 -19.20 14.36 -7.21
CA VAL A 293 -19.13 14.90 -5.85
C VAL A 293 -20.49 15.45 -5.47
N CYS A 294 -21.17 14.81 -4.51
CA CYS A 294 -22.55 15.18 -4.13
C CYS A 294 -22.72 16.68 -3.82
N ASN A 295 -23.18 17.44 -4.81
CA ASN A 295 -23.23 18.90 -4.82
C ASN A 295 -24.47 19.46 -5.55
N ASN A 296 -25.32 18.61 -6.13
CA ASN A 296 -26.49 18.88 -6.96
C ASN A 296 -26.13 19.39 -8.38
N LEU A 297 -25.02 18.90 -8.93
CA LEU A 297 -24.64 19.02 -10.33
C LEU A 297 -24.46 17.61 -10.93
N ASP A 298 -24.56 17.56 -12.25
CA ASP A 298 -23.96 16.53 -13.11
C ASP A 298 -22.49 16.95 -13.23
N ASP A 299 -21.58 16.29 -12.49
CA ASP A 299 -20.13 16.57 -12.51
C ASP A 299 -19.41 15.72 -13.56
N ASP A 300 -19.77 14.43 -13.70
CA ASP A 300 -19.15 13.55 -14.71
C ASP A 300 -19.80 13.61 -16.11
N CYS A 301 -20.90 14.36 -16.26
CA CYS A 301 -21.60 14.59 -17.52
C CYS A 301 -22.23 13.33 -18.17
N ASP A 302 -22.45 12.23 -17.43
CA ASP A 302 -23.22 11.07 -17.94
C ASP A 302 -24.72 11.36 -18.12
N GLY A 303 -25.24 12.32 -17.36
CA GLY A 303 -26.61 12.85 -17.46
C GLY A 303 -27.58 12.39 -16.36
N ASP A 304 -27.16 11.54 -15.42
CA ASP A 304 -27.72 11.51 -14.06
C ASP A 304 -27.10 12.67 -13.21
N VAL A 305 -27.23 12.66 -11.88
CA VAL A 305 -26.81 13.75 -10.97
C VAL A 305 -26.55 13.18 -9.57
N ASP A 306 -25.38 13.42 -8.97
CA ASP A 306 -24.97 12.93 -7.65
C ASP A 306 -25.12 11.40 -7.44
N GLU A 307 -25.18 10.57 -8.49
CA GLU A 307 -25.55 9.16 -8.33
C GLU A 307 -24.42 8.35 -7.66
N ARG A 308 -24.79 7.34 -6.85
CA ARG A 308 -23.85 6.56 -6.01
C ARG A 308 -23.16 7.36 -4.88
N VAL A 309 -23.13 8.70 -4.94
CA VAL A 309 -22.53 9.58 -3.93
C VAL A 309 -23.54 10.27 -2.99
N ARG A 310 -24.85 10.16 -3.29
CA ARG A 310 -25.93 10.60 -2.39
C ARG A 310 -25.85 9.93 -1.01
N PRO A 311 -26.15 10.65 0.09
CA PRO A 311 -26.15 10.07 1.42
C PRO A 311 -27.26 9.02 1.56
N THR A 312 -26.97 7.94 2.29
CA THR A 312 -27.92 6.84 2.57
C THR A 312 -28.39 6.88 4.03
N CYS A 313 -29.62 6.41 4.27
CA CYS A 313 -30.24 6.37 5.60
C CYS A 313 -31.06 5.09 5.80
N GLY A 314 -31.31 4.74 7.07
CA GLY A 314 -31.91 3.45 7.44
C GLY A 314 -30.87 2.33 7.42
N GLU A 315 -31.01 1.40 8.36
CA GLU A 315 -30.24 0.16 8.36
C GLU A 315 -30.99 -0.92 7.56
N GLY A 316 -30.34 -2.06 7.37
CA GLY A 316 -30.97 -3.27 6.81
C GLY A 316 -31.68 -3.10 5.47
N TRP A 317 -32.84 -3.74 5.39
CA TRP A 317 -33.77 -3.66 4.26
C TRP A 317 -34.52 -2.32 4.19
N CYS A 318 -34.47 -1.51 5.27
CA CYS A 318 -34.93 -0.12 5.27
C CYS A 318 -33.92 0.86 4.68
N ARG A 319 -32.70 0.43 4.30
CA ARG A 319 -31.68 1.30 3.72
C ARG A 319 -32.17 1.97 2.41
N ARG A 320 -32.21 3.30 2.38
CA ARG A 320 -32.59 4.10 1.20
C ARG A 320 -31.50 5.12 0.88
N GLU A 321 -31.47 5.53 -0.38
CA GLU A 321 -30.65 6.63 -0.88
C GLU A 321 -31.45 7.94 -0.79
N SER A 322 -30.79 9.05 -0.45
CA SER A 322 -31.45 10.35 -0.39
C SER A 322 -31.81 10.87 -1.79
N PRO A 323 -32.96 11.53 -1.97
CA PRO A 323 -33.31 12.22 -3.22
C PRO A 323 -32.35 13.34 -3.65
N GLY A 324 -31.38 13.72 -2.80
CA GLY A 324 -30.29 14.66 -3.09
C GLY A 324 -29.33 14.78 -1.91
N CYS A 325 -28.33 15.67 -2.00
CA CYS A 325 -27.14 15.65 -1.12
C CYS A 325 -27.31 16.05 0.36
N ASP A 326 -28.53 16.29 0.83
CA ASP A 326 -28.81 16.47 2.26
C ASP A 326 -29.47 15.21 2.82
N LEU A 327 -28.86 14.64 3.87
CA LEU A 327 -29.40 13.49 4.62
C LEU A 327 -30.78 13.80 5.21
N MET A 328 -31.11 15.07 5.46
CA MET A 328 -32.42 15.51 5.94
C MET A 328 -33.59 15.17 5.00
N TYR A 329 -33.33 14.94 3.71
CA TYR A 329 -34.37 14.51 2.76
C TYR A 329 -34.45 12.98 2.59
N CYS A 330 -33.54 12.24 3.24
CA CYS A 330 -33.55 10.78 3.20
C CYS A 330 -34.60 10.24 4.18
N SER A 331 -35.59 9.54 3.64
CA SER A 331 -36.55 8.76 4.42
C SER A 331 -36.17 7.29 4.33
N PRO A 332 -35.89 6.60 5.46
CA PRO A 332 -35.75 5.15 5.48
C PRO A 332 -36.98 4.42 4.94
N GLY A 333 -36.83 3.13 4.64
CA GLY A 333 -37.97 2.23 4.48
C GLY A 333 -38.82 2.15 5.74
N GLU A 334 -40.10 1.83 5.57
CA GLU A 334 -40.94 1.39 6.69
C GLU A 334 -40.50 -0.02 7.10
N PRO A 335 -40.27 -0.28 8.40
CA PRO A 335 -39.86 -1.60 8.88
C PRO A 335 -41.01 -2.63 8.78
N THR A 336 -40.63 -3.88 8.62
CA THR A 336 -41.52 -5.05 8.50
C THR A 336 -41.16 -6.09 9.56
N THR A 337 -42.05 -7.06 9.82
CA THR A 337 -41.70 -8.14 10.77
C THR A 337 -40.68 -9.06 10.13
N GLU A 338 -39.59 -9.34 10.85
CA GLU A 338 -38.55 -10.30 10.49
C GLU A 338 -39.11 -11.56 9.82
N THR A 339 -38.41 -12.05 8.80
CA THR A 339 -38.75 -13.28 8.09
C THR A 339 -37.48 -14.02 7.74
N CYS A 340 -37.18 -15.16 8.38
CA CYS A 340 -35.94 -15.93 8.21
C CYS A 340 -35.40 -15.98 6.76
N ASN A 341 -34.50 -15.07 6.39
CA ASN A 341 -34.08 -14.82 5.00
C ASN A 341 -32.67 -14.20 4.83
N PHE A 342 -31.94 -13.89 5.91
CA PHE A 342 -30.67 -13.11 5.93
C PHE A 342 -30.76 -11.61 5.58
N LEU A 343 -31.89 -10.96 5.87
CA LEU A 343 -32.07 -9.52 5.78
C LEU A 343 -32.62 -9.00 7.11
N ASP A 344 -32.17 -7.82 7.50
CA ASP A 344 -32.72 -6.99 8.57
C ASP A 344 -34.01 -6.33 8.04
N ASP A 345 -35.14 -7.05 8.10
CA ASP A 345 -36.48 -6.66 7.63
C ASP A 345 -37.17 -5.69 8.61
N ASP A 346 -36.84 -5.77 9.89
CA ASP A 346 -37.32 -4.94 11.03
C ASP A 346 -36.51 -3.65 11.23
N CYS A 347 -35.25 -3.62 10.77
CA CYS A 347 -34.40 -2.45 10.66
C CYS A 347 -33.87 -1.90 12.00
N ASP A 348 -33.70 -2.76 13.02
CA ASP A 348 -33.01 -2.44 14.28
C ASP A 348 -31.48 -2.58 14.20
N GLY A 349 -30.97 -3.34 13.22
CA GLY A 349 -29.55 -3.51 12.92
C GLY A 349 -28.95 -4.88 13.25
N GLU A 350 -29.71 -5.80 13.84
CA GLU A 350 -29.39 -7.25 13.86
C GLU A 350 -29.99 -7.95 12.60
N VAL A 351 -29.98 -9.30 12.53
CA VAL A 351 -30.53 -10.07 11.38
C VAL A 351 -31.08 -11.41 11.86
N ASP A 352 -32.31 -11.77 11.45
CA ASP A 352 -32.97 -13.04 11.76
C ASP A 352 -33.03 -13.36 13.29
N GLU A 353 -33.15 -12.36 14.16
CA GLU A 353 -33.09 -12.49 15.64
C GLU A 353 -34.45 -12.63 16.35
N ASP A 354 -35.56 -12.19 15.74
CA ASP A 354 -36.89 -12.10 16.37
C ASP A 354 -37.43 -13.47 16.85
N PRO A 355 -37.87 -13.60 18.12
CA PRO A 355 -38.40 -14.86 18.62
C PRO A 355 -39.64 -15.35 17.85
N ASN A 356 -39.56 -16.61 17.41
CA ASN A 356 -40.55 -17.37 16.63
C ASN A 356 -40.52 -17.16 15.10
N LEU A 357 -39.41 -16.65 14.54
CA LEU A 357 -39.11 -16.67 13.09
C LEU A 357 -39.34 -18.02 12.41
N CYS A 358 -39.13 -19.12 13.12
CA CYS A 358 -39.27 -20.49 12.61
C CYS A 358 -40.25 -21.36 13.42
N PRO A 359 -40.86 -22.38 12.80
CA PRO A 359 -41.69 -23.37 13.48
C PRO A 359 -40.99 -24.06 14.66
N GLN A 360 -41.77 -24.52 15.63
CA GLN A 360 -41.25 -25.16 16.84
C GLN A 360 -40.38 -26.39 16.53
N GLY A 361 -39.08 -26.31 16.85
CA GLY A 361 -38.07 -27.34 16.56
C GLY A 361 -37.09 -26.96 15.44
N GLN A 362 -37.29 -25.80 14.80
CA GLN A 362 -36.44 -25.25 13.76
C GLN A 362 -35.72 -23.98 14.23
N THR A 363 -34.53 -23.76 13.67
CA THR A 363 -33.77 -22.50 13.78
C THR A 363 -33.75 -21.80 12.44
N CYS A 364 -33.62 -20.48 12.41
CA CYS A 364 -33.20 -19.83 11.18
C CYS A 364 -31.73 -20.21 10.89
N ALA A 365 -31.43 -20.59 9.65
CA ALA A 365 -30.08 -20.85 9.17
C ALA A 365 -30.05 -20.81 7.63
N ALA A 366 -29.03 -20.19 7.04
CA ALA A 366 -28.90 -20.09 5.57
C ALA A 366 -30.08 -19.36 4.86
N GLY A 367 -30.74 -18.41 5.53
CA GLY A 367 -31.95 -17.75 5.01
C GLY A 367 -33.14 -18.71 4.83
N SER A 368 -33.28 -19.68 5.74
CA SER A 368 -34.38 -20.67 5.76
C SER A 368 -34.54 -21.33 7.12
N CYS A 369 -35.75 -21.77 7.45
CA CYS A 369 -35.99 -22.54 8.67
C CYS A 369 -35.49 -23.99 8.51
N MET A 370 -34.59 -24.42 9.39
CA MET A 370 -33.97 -25.75 9.37
C MET A 370 -34.13 -26.45 10.73
N ASP A 371 -34.38 -27.76 10.70
CA ASP A 371 -34.43 -28.58 11.92
C ASP A 371 -33.09 -28.51 12.67
N SER A 372 -33.13 -28.21 13.98
CA SER A 372 -31.90 -27.96 14.77
C SER A 372 -30.91 -29.12 14.80
N ASP A 373 -31.36 -30.34 14.50
CA ASP A 373 -30.53 -31.56 14.45
C ASP A 373 -29.69 -31.69 13.15
N GLN A 374 -29.77 -30.75 12.21
CA GLN A 374 -29.09 -30.83 10.89
C GLN A 374 -28.04 -29.75 10.62
N VAL A 375 -27.84 -28.79 11.53
CA VAL A 375 -26.94 -27.65 11.29
C VAL A 375 -25.61 -27.83 12.05
N ILE A 376 -24.54 -28.14 11.32
CA ILE A 376 -23.16 -27.96 11.81
C ILE A 376 -22.66 -26.64 11.26
N LEU A 377 -22.61 -25.61 12.12
CA LEU A 377 -21.94 -24.36 11.81
C LEU A 377 -20.43 -24.48 12.02
N ASP A 378 -19.64 -23.73 11.25
CA ASP A 378 -18.26 -23.41 11.60
C ASP A 378 -18.22 -22.27 12.66
N PRO A 379 -17.04 -21.90 13.19
CA PRO A 379 -16.94 -20.85 14.22
C PRO A 379 -17.42 -19.47 13.81
N ASP A 380 -17.57 -19.23 12.50
CA ASP A 380 -17.97 -17.96 11.90
C ASP A 380 -19.46 -17.97 11.48
N GLY A 381 -20.23 -18.98 11.92
CA GLY A 381 -21.68 -19.07 11.73
C GLY A 381 -22.13 -19.65 10.39
N LYS A 382 -21.23 -20.23 9.60
CA LYS A 382 -21.54 -20.70 8.24
C LYS A 382 -21.88 -22.20 8.21
N PRO A 383 -22.91 -22.65 7.47
CA PRO A 383 -23.25 -24.07 7.38
C PRO A 383 -22.17 -24.89 6.67
N MET A 384 -21.64 -25.93 7.33
CA MET A 384 -20.75 -26.90 6.71
C MET A 384 -21.54 -28.05 6.05
N PRO A 385 -21.20 -28.47 4.81
CA PRO A 385 -21.87 -29.57 4.14
C PRO A 385 -21.58 -30.92 4.84
N ILE A 386 -22.62 -31.59 5.32
CA ILE A 386 -22.51 -32.90 5.98
C ILE A 386 -21.94 -33.93 4.99
N ALA A 387 -20.85 -34.59 5.39
CA ALA A 387 -20.10 -35.53 4.55
C ALA A 387 -20.76 -36.92 4.37
N GLY A 388 -21.99 -36.92 3.84
CA GLY A 388 -22.51 -37.97 2.96
C GLY A 388 -23.27 -39.15 3.59
N SER A 389 -24.45 -39.43 3.01
CA SER A 389 -24.85 -40.78 2.54
C SER A 389 -26.21 -40.78 1.82
N GLY A 390 -26.24 -41.18 0.54
CA GLY A 390 -27.46 -41.74 -0.10
C GLY A 390 -28.12 -40.93 -1.24
N ASN A 391 -27.97 -41.45 -2.47
CA ASN A 391 -28.67 -41.14 -3.72
C ASN A 391 -30.08 -40.50 -3.64
N VAL A 392 -30.32 -39.45 -4.45
CA VAL A 392 -31.38 -39.47 -5.49
C VAL A 392 -30.85 -38.80 -6.78
N SER A 393 -31.26 -39.34 -7.92
CA SER A 393 -31.02 -38.81 -9.28
C SER A 393 -31.58 -37.40 -9.51
N GLY A 394 -30.95 -36.60 -10.36
CA GLY A 394 -31.43 -35.25 -10.71
C GLY A 394 -32.14 -35.13 -12.06
N SER A 395 -32.71 -33.95 -12.33
CA SER A 395 -33.00 -33.43 -13.69
C SER A 395 -33.39 -31.94 -13.64
N SER A 396 -32.97 -31.17 -14.66
CA SER A 396 -33.57 -29.91 -15.20
C SER A 396 -34.17 -28.83 -14.25
N GLY A 397 -33.82 -27.54 -14.32
CA GLY A 397 -32.87 -26.81 -15.19
C GLY A 397 -33.50 -25.61 -15.92
N LEU A 398 -32.66 -24.64 -16.34
CA LEU A 398 -33.01 -23.36 -17.01
C LEU A 398 -33.75 -22.35 -16.09
N ALA A 399 -33.62 -21.02 -16.21
CA ALA A 399 -32.78 -20.14 -17.05
C ALA A 399 -32.24 -19.00 -16.12
N GLY A 400 -31.30 -18.11 -16.45
CA GLY A 400 -30.68 -17.77 -17.73
C GLY A 400 -30.74 -16.24 -17.92
N GLY A 401 -29.62 -15.55 -17.67
CA GLY A 401 -29.51 -14.10 -17.79
C GLY A 401 -28.05 -13.67 -17.88
N SER A 402 -27.66 -13.01 -18.98
CA SER A 402 -26.31 -12.52 -19.18
C SER A 402 -26.15 -11.13 -18.56
N GLY A 403 -25.39 -11.04 -17.46
CA GLY A 403 -24.87 -9.78 -16.93
C GLY A 403 -23.37 -9.68 -17.25
N ASN A 404 -22.97 -8.70 -18.05
CA ASN A 404 -21.57 -8.51 -18.44
C ASN A 404 -20.83 -7.65 -17.41
N THR A 405 -20.39 -8.25 -16.31
CA THR A 405 -19.53 -7.56 -15.33
C THR A 405 -18.10 -7.46 -15.86
N ASN A 406 -17.77 -6.29 -16.41
CA ASN A 406 -16.40 -5.91 -16.70
C ASN A 406 -15.60 -5.91 -15.38
N ALA A 407 -14.64 -6.82 -15.24
CA ALA A 407 -13.86 -6.97 -14.00
C ALA A 407 -12.77 -5.89 -13.93
N GLY A 408 -13.17 -4.65 -13.64
CA GLY A 408 -12.25 -3.56 -13.39
C GLY A 408 -11.31 -3.91 -12.23
N VAL A 409 -10.00 -3.90 -12.48
CA VAL A 409 -8.99 -4.11 -11.45
C VAL A 409 -8.85 -2.83 -10.65
N GLY A 410 -9.57 -2.74 -9.53
CA GLY A 410 -9.57 -1.57 -8.66
C GLY A 410 -9.84 -1.94 -7.21
N GLY A 411 -9.17 -1.25 -6.28
CA GLY A 411 -9.59 -1.20 -4.88
C GLY A 411 -9.37 -2.46 -4.04
N SER A 412 -8.32 -3.27 -4.30
CA SER A 412 -7.81 -4.17 -3.26
C SER A 412 -7.28 -3.31 -2.10
N GLY A 413 -8.13 -3.11 -1.08
CA GLY A 413 -7.96 -2.08 -0.07
C GLY A 413 -6.58 -2.08 0.59
N LEU A 414 -6.01 -0.89 0.78
CA LEU A 414 -4.69 -0.68 1.38
C LEU A 414 -4.67 -1.17 2.84
N SER A 415 -4.38 -2.45 3.03
CA SER A 415 -3.81 -2.96 4.29
C SER A 415 -2.52 -2.20 4.54
N ASN A 416 -2.60 -1.14 5.34
CA ASN A 416 -1.48 -0.25 5.63
C ASN A 416 -0.50 -0.91 6.61
N THR A 417 0.17 -1.94 6.11
CA THR A 417 1.28 -2.64 6.74
C THR A 417 2.59 -2.34 6.01
N GLN A 418 2.77 -1.09 5.55
CA GLN A 418 4.10 -0.50 5.49
C GLN A 418 4.61 -0.25 6.92
N GLU A 419 4.87 -1.32 7.67
CA GLU A 419 5.78 -1.24 8.80
C GLU A 419 7.20 -1.01 8.26
N SER A 420 7.52 0.27 8.02
CA SER A 420 8.90 0.71 7.84
C SER A 420 9.74 0.23 9.03
N GLY A 421 10.76 -0.59 8.73
CA GLY A 421 11.24 -1.66 9.61
C GLY A 421 11.89 -1.26 10.94
N CYS A 422 11.09 -0.86 11.93
CA CYS A 422 11.50 -0.60 13.32
C CYS A 422 10.42 -1.11 14.32
N ALA A 423 10.25 -2.43 14.41
CA ALA A 423 9.12 -3.13 15.04
C ALA A 423 8.61 -2.57 16.40
N LEU A 424 7.32 -2.23 16.46
CA LEU A 424 6.63 -1.73 17.65
C LEU A 424 6.21 -2.86 18.61
N GLY A 425 7.09 -3.24 19.53
CA GLY A 425 6.76 -4.19 20.60
C GLY A 425 5.83 -3.58 21.69
N PRO A 426 4.74 -4.26 22.09
CA PRO A 426 3.76 -3.69 23.01
C PRO A 426 4.26 -3.55 24.45
N ARG A 427 3.70 -2.58 25.18
CA ARG A 427 3.73 -2.54 26.65
C ARG A 427 2.33 -2.40 27.23
N THR A 428 2.06 -3.22 28.24
CA THR A 428 0.74 -3.38 28.85
C THR A 428 0.38 -2.25 29.81
N SER A 429 -0.92 -1.93 29.83
CA SER A 429 -1.68 -1.50 31.02
C SER A 429 -1.06 -0.46 31.95
N HIS A 430 -1.44 0.81 31.78
CA HIS A 430 -1.70 1.70 32.92
C HIS A 430 -3.13 2.23 32.77
N GLY A 431 -3.99 1.90 33.72
CA GLY A 431 -5.43 2.20 33.63
C GLY A 431 -5.75 3.67 33.87
N ALA A 432 -6.86 4.14 33.29
CA ALA A 432 -7.37 5.47 33.54
C ALA A 432 -7.91 5.60 34.98
N LEU A 433 -7.35 6.53 35.76
CA LEU A 433 -8.00 7.12 36.93
C LEU A 433 -7.75 8.63 36.92
N ALA A 434 -8.82 9.40 36.75
CA ALA A 434 -8.79 10.85 36.78
C ALA A 434 -9.22 11.40 38.16
N ALA A 435 -8.91 12.68 38.37
CA ALA A 435 -9.36 13.55 39.47
C ALA A 435 -8.92 13.21 40.92
N LEU A 436 -8.03 14.05 41.45
CA LEU A 436 -8.24 14.96 42.61
C LEU A 436 -6.88 15.65 42.93
N ALA A 437 -6.76 16.83 43.52
CA ALA A 437 -7.51 18.09 43.47
C ALA A 437 -6.68 19.16 44.24
N LEU A 438 -6.85 20.45 43.90
CA LEU A 438 -6.55 21.64 44.73
C LEU A 438 -5.17 21.76 45.43
N LEU A 439 -4.38 22.76 44.99
CA LEU A 439 -3.59 23.60 45.91
C LEU A 439 -3.75 25.08 45.55
N MET A 440 -4.49 25.82 46.38
CA MET A 440 -4.66 27.28 46.29
C MET A 440 -3.68 28.02 47.22
N ALA A 441 -3.36 29.26 46.89
CA ALA A 441 -2.34 30.05 47.57
C ALA A 441 -2.70 30.44 49.02
N GLY A 442 -1.69 30.52 49.89
CA GLY A 442 -1.88 30.86 51.31
C GLY A 442 -0.61 31.33 52.05
N ALA A 443 -0.08 32.51 51.71
CA ALA A 443 1.13 33.05 52.34
C ALA A 443 1.08 34.56 52.65
N ALA A 444 0.15 35.01 53.51
CA ALA A 444 0.12 36.41 53.93
C ALA A 444 -0.48 36.65 55.34
N ARG A 445 0.38 36.88 56.35
CA ARG A 445 0.46 38.17 57.10
C ARG A 445 1.27 38.12 58.41
N ARG A 446 2.13 39.15 58.59
CA ARG A 446 2.50 39.81 59.88
C ARG A 446 3.36 38.95 60.83
N ARG A 447 4.19 39.44 61.77
CA ARG A 447 4.47 40.74 62.45
C ARG A 447 5.87 40.59 63.16
N ARG A 448 6.61 41.56 63.75
CA ARG A 448 6.48 43.00 64.09
C ARG A 448 7.87 43.57 64.56
N ARG A 449 8.49 44.56 63.86
CA ARG A 449 9.73 45.31 64.26
C ARG A 449 11.04 44.50 64.17
N ARG A 450 12.25 45.10 64.19
CA ARG A 450 12.62 46.54 64.22
C ARG A 450 13.21 46.99 62.89
#